data_AF-E4MCW3-F1
#
_entry.id   AF-E4MCW3-F1
#
_cell.length_a   1.000
_cell.length_b   1.000
_cell.length_c   1.000
_cell.angle_alpha   90.00
_cell.angle_beta   90.00
_cell.angle_gamma   90.00
#
_symmetry.space_group_name_H-M   'P 1'
#
loop_
_entity.id
_entity.type
_entity.pdbx_description
1 polymer ?
#
loop_
_entity_poly.entity_id
_entity_poly.type
_entity_poly.pdbx_seq_one_letter_code
_entity_poly.pdbx_strand_id
1 'polypeptide(L)'
;MEHNNIYRSVFKVTHSGGSGSCFYLKNYDLFVTNYHVVEGYRTVAVHDNDRNPYLAKVVLVNPALDIALLAAEGDFSALPEMTLAADDSLTIGRKVYVAGYPYGMPFTITEGSVSSPKQLMDGKYYIQTDAAVNPGNSGGPILNDAEEVVGVTVSKFTQADNMGFGIRVETLHGLLESLGELDRTAFQVQCGSCEELICEEEEFCPSCGDKLPEGVFDERELSPLGGFVEGAIREMGVNPVLARDGYDSWLFHKGSSEIRIFVYDGNYLFSTSPINLLPKKEVENVLDYMLSEDFGPYKLGIEGRQIYIAYRIHLADITDESEDEIRKNIVGLALRADEMDNMLVERFGCEFSEYSKTDAEA
;
A
#
# COMPACT_ATOMS: atom_id res chain seq x y z
N MET A 1 8.86 8.96 -22.41
CA MET A 1 10.01 8.15 -21.98
C MET A 1 10.67 8.70 -20.71
N GLU A 2 10.52 10.00 -20.40
CA GLU A 2 11.10 10.65 -19.19
C GLU A 2 10.53 10.12 -17.86
N HIS A 3 9.20 10.03 -17.69
CA HIS A 3 8.57 9.57 -16.43
C HIS A 3 8.78 8.09 -16.01
N ASN A 4 9.62 7.32 -16.72
CA ASN A 4 9.88 5.91 -16.38
C ASN A 4 10.64 5.76 -15.06
N ASN A 5 11.43 6.77 -14.67
CA ASN A 5 12.15 6.75 -13.41
C ASN A 5 11.20 6.92 -12.22
N ILE A 6 10.30 7.90 -12.30
CA ILE A 6 9.29 8.17 -11.28
C ILE A 6 8.40 6.93 -11.09
N TYR A 7 7.97 6.31 -12.20
CA TYR A 7 7.20 5.07 -12.16
C TYR A 7 7.92 3.91 -11.45
N ARG A 8 9.25 3.85 -11.45
CA ARG A 8 9.97 2.75 -10.79
C ARG A 8 10.35 3.04 -9.34
N SER A 9 10.34 4.31 -8.92
CA SER A 9 10.84 4.74 -7.61
C SER A 9 9.75 5.18 -6.64
N VAL A 10 8.48 5.25 -7.07
CA VAL A 10 7.32 5.53 -6.23
C VAL A 10 6.52 4.25 -6.00
N PHE A 11 6.15 4.00 -4.75
CA PHE A 11 5.56 2.76 -4.25
C PHE A 11 4.30 3.04 -3.45
N LYS A 12 3.39 2.07 -3.41
CA LYS A 12 2.16 2.13 -2.62
C LYS A 12 2.42 1.55 -1.24
N VAL A 13 2.16 2.30 -0.17
CA VAL A 13 2.19 1.78 1.21
C VAL A 13 0.80 1.27 1.56
N THR A 14 0.70 0.08 2.14
CA THR A 14 -0.56 -0.48 2.63
C THR A 14 -0.42 -1.08 4.04
N HIS A 15 -1.50 -0.98 4.79
CA HIS A 15 -1.68 -1.59 6.11
C HIS A 15 -3.19 -1.86 6.33
N SER A 16 -3.56 -2.47 7.45
CA SER A 16 -4.95 -2.91 7.68
C SER A 16 -5.97 -1.77 7.83
N GLY A 17 -5.49 -0.53 8.00
CA GLY A 17 -6.32 0.64 8.21
C GLY A 17 -6.37 1.59 7.01
N GLY A 18 -5.66 1.30 5.91
CA GLY A 18 -5.58 2.22 4.78
C GLY A 18 -4.36 2.02 3.88
N SER A 19 -4.13 3.04 3.04
CA SER A 19 -3.01 3.08 2.12
C SER A 19 -2.55 4.52 1.88
N GLY A 20 -1.33 4.65 1.39
CA GLY A 20 -0.71 5.90 0.97
C GLY A 20 0.38 5.65 -0.07
N SER A 21 1.22 6.65 -0.26
CA SER A 21 2.36 6.59 -1.18
C SER A 21 3.67 6.71 -0.41
N CYS A 22 4.74 6.17 -1.00
CA CYS A 22 6.11 6.42 -0.56
C CYS A 22 7.04 6.45 -1.78
N PHE A 23 8.26 6.91 -1.58
CA PHE A 23 9.29 6.88 -2.61
C PHE A 23 10.64 6.48 -2.04
N TYR A 24 11.46 5.84 -2.87
CA TYR A 24 12.75 5.29 -2.47
C TYR A 24 13.89 6.30 -2.66
N LEU A 25 14.66 6.54 -1.60
CA LEU A 25 15.88 7.33 -1.62
C LEU A 25 17.11 6.42 -1.58
N LYS A 26 17.63 6.10 -2.75
CA LYS A 26 18.73 5.15 -2.96
C LYS A 26 19.99 5.46 -2.14
N ASN A 27 20.36 6.73 -2.01
CA ASN A 27 21.56 7.14 -1.25
C ASN A 27 21.47 6.82 0.25
N TYR A 28 20.25 6.70 0.75
CA TYR A 28 19.96 6.35 2.13
C TYR A 28 19.49 4.91 2.26
N ASP A 29 19.11 4.26 1.16
CA ASP A 29 18.49 2.94 1.14
C ASP A 29 17.28 2.86 2.10
N LEU A 30 16.41 3.86 1.99
CA LEU A 30 15.21 4.06 2.79
C LEU A 30 14.06 4.57 1.91
N PHE A 31 12.83 4.25 2.31
CA PHE A 31 11.63 4.82 1.73
C PHE A 31 11.13 5.96 2.60
N VAL A 32 10.66 7.03 1.98
CA VAL A 32 10.04 8.18 2.67
C VAL A 32 8.53 8.14 2.48
N THR A 33 7.79 8.33 3.56
CA THR A 33 6.33 8.51 3.54
C THR A 33 5.91 9.53 4.61
N ASN A 34 4.61 9.74 4.79
CA ASN A 34 4.13 10.53 5.92
C ASN A 34 3.93 9.67 7.17
N TYR A 35 4.15 10.26 8.34
CA TYR A 35 3.88 9.61 9.63
C TYR A 35 2.45 9.10 9.71
N HIS A 36 1.47 9.91 9.32
CA HIS A 36 0.07 9.51 9.42
C HIS A 36 -0.37 8.38 8.49
N VAL A 37 0.41 8.11 7.43
CA VAL A 37 0.17 6.96 6.56
C VAL A 37 0.52 5.68 7.29
N VAL A 38 1.42 5.72 8.27
CA VAL A 38 1.91 4.54 9.00
C VAL A 38 1.65 4.63 10.50
N GLU A 39 0.85 5.59 10.94
CA GLU A 39 0.57 5.84 12.36
C GLU A 39 -0.03 4.59 13.02
N GLY A 40 0.63 4.14 14.08
CA GLY A 40 0.25 2.94 14.82
C GLY A 40 0.58 1.63 14.09
N TYR A 41 1.36 1.65 13.01
CA TYR A 41 1.82 0.43 12.35
C TYR A 41 3.33 0.35 12.42
N ARG A 42 3.88 -0.74 12.96
CA ARG A 42 5.34 -0.96 12.99
C ARG A 42 5.84 -1.66 11.72
N THR A 43 4.96 -2.42 11.08
CA THR A 43 5.24 -3.12 9.83
C THR A 43 4.12 -2.87 8.83
N VAL A 44 4.50 -2.53 7.60
CA VAL A 44 3.61 -2.25 6.47
C VAL A 44 4.08 -3.04 5.25
N ALA A 45 3.25 -3.09 4.21
CA ALA A 45 3.67 -3.58 2.90
C ALA A 45 3.89 -2.39 1.96
N VAL A 46 4.97 -2.44 1.18
CA VAL A 46 5.19 -1.51 0.07
C VAL A 46 5.06 -2.27 -1.25
N HIS A 47 4.31 -1.72 -2.19
CA HIS A 47 4.06 -2.36 -3.49
C HIS A 47 4.69 -1.53 -4.59
N ASP A 48 5.42 -2.19 -5.49
CA ASP A 48 5.83 -1.56 -6.74
C ASP A 48 4.65 -1.42 -7.71
N ASN A 49 4.92 -0.85 -8.87
CA ASN A 49 3.91 -0.67 -9.90
C ASN A 49 3.52 -1.94 -10.66
N ASP A 50 4.30 -3.01 -10.52
CA ASP A 50 3.97 -4.35 -11.00
C ASP A 50 3.17 -5.16 -9.95
N ARG A 51 2.81 -4.52 -8.82
CA ARG A 51 2.06 -5.10 -7.68
C ARG A 51 2.85 -6.15 -6.90
N ASN A 52 4.18 -6.14 -6.96
CA ASN A 52 5.01 -6.97 -6.10
C ASN A 52 5.03 -6.37 -4.68
N PRO A 53 4.62 -7.13 -3.65
CA PRO A 53 4.65 -6.67 -2.27
C PRO A 53 6.01 -6.93 -1.61
N TYR A 54 6.50 -5.94 -0.86
CA TYR A 54 7.71 -6.03 -0.05
C TYR A 54 7.39 -5.69 1.40
N LEU A 55 7.94 -6.45 2.35
CA LEU A 55 7.73 -6.20 3.77
C LEU A 55 8.56 -5.01 4.18
N ALA A 56 7.96 -4.02 4.84
CA ALA A 56 8.70 -2.84 5.29
C ALA A 56 8.48 -2.56 6.77
N LYS A 57 9.57 -2.32 7.48
CA LYS A 57 9.56 -1.86 8.87
C LYS A 57 9.52 -0.34 8.89
N VAL A 58 8.70 0.22 9.76
CA VAL A 58 8.78 1.64 10.10
C VAL A 58 9.95 1.82 11.05
N VAL A 59 11.03 2.44 10.56
CA VAL A 59 12.28 2.56 11.32
C VAL A 59 12.41 3.91 12.00
N LEU A 60 11.74 4.93 11.46
CA LEU A 60 11.71 6.26 12.06
C LEU A 60 10.36 6.91 11.83
N VAL A 61 9.86 7.59 12.86
CA VAL A 61 8.74 8.53 12.74
C VAL A 61 9.10 9.88 13.34
N ASN A 62 8.68 10.95 12.69
CA ASN A 62 8.68 12.30 13.23
C ASN A 62 7.26 12.88 13.11
N PRO A 63 6.43 12.76 14.16
CA PRO A 63 5.06 13.28 14.13
C PRO A 63 4.98 14.80 13.96
N ALA A 64 5.98 15.52 14.48
CA ALA A 64 6.05 16.98 14.35
C ALA A 64 6.31 17.41 12.90
N LEU A 65 6.98 16.60 12.09
CA LEU A 65 7.19 16.88 10.66
C LEU A 65 6.20 16.15 9.74
N ASP A 66 5.40 15.22 10.30
CA ASP A 66 4.54 14.29 9.55
C ASP A 66 5.34 13.47 8.52
N ILE A 67 6.56 13.04 8.89
CA ILE A 67 7.45 12.21 8.06
C ILE A 67 7.70 10.87 8.77
N ALA A 68 7.78 9.79 7.98
CA ALA A 68 8.24 8.49 8.43
C ALA A 68 9.21 7.90 7.40
N LEU A 69 10.16 7.10 7.90
CA LEU A 69 11.11 6.35 7.09
C LEU A 69 10.85 4.86 7.24
N LEU A 70 10.90 4.15 6.11
CA LEU A 70 10.69 2.71 6.04
C LEU A 70 11.95 2.01 5.52
N ALA A 71 12.26 0.87 6.10
CA ALA A 71 13.25 -0.07 5.57
C ALA A 71 12.50 -1.28 5.01
N ALA A 72 12.54 -1.47 3.69
CA ALA A 72 11.87 -2.58 3.01
C ALA A 72 12.84 -3.73 2.74
N GLU A 73 12.33 -4.96 2.80
CA GLU A 73 13.04 -6.17 2.44
C GLU A 73 13.03 -6.34 0.92
N GLY A 74 14.21 -6.36 0.28
CA GLY A 74 14.34 -6.52 -1.17
C GLY A 74 15.64 -5.94 -1.70
N ASP A 75 15.95 -6.20 -2.97
CA ASP A 75 17.05 -5.53 -3.68
C ASP A 75 16.49 -4.40 -4.54
N PHE A 76 16.68 -3.17 -4.07
CA PHE A 76 16.27 -1.94 -4.76
C PHE A 76 17.44 -1.25 -5.46
N SER A 77 18.62 -1.87 -5.52
CA SER A 77 19.83 -1.27 -6.09
C SER A 77 19.73 -1.01 -7.60
N ALA A 78 18.85 -1.73 -8.30
CA ALA A 78 18.57 -1.54 -9.73
C ALA A 78 17.53 -0.44 -10.02
N LEU A 79 16.94 0.17 -8.99
CA LEU A 79 16.02 1.29 -9.15
C LEU A 79 16.77 2.57 -9.57
N PRO A 80 16.11 3.43 -10.36
CA PRO A 80 16.67 4.73 -10.72
C PRO A 80 16.78 5.62 -9.48
N GLU A 81 17.79 6.47 -9.47
CA GLU A 81 18.02 7.39 -8.37
C GLU A 81 17.01 8.54 -8.43
N MET A 82 16.32 8.78 -7.32
CA MET A 82 15.48 9.96 -7.11
C MET A 82 16.26 10.94 -6.23
N THR A 83 16.59 12.10 -6.77
CA THR A 83 17.41 13.10 -6.10
C THR A 83 16.54 14.12 -5.40
N LEU A 84 16.97 14.55 -4.20
CA LEU A 84 16.35 15.69 -3.53
C LEU A 84 16.88 16.99 -4.16
N ALA A 85 15.99 17.97 -4.40
CA ALA A 85 16.41 19.27 -4.85
C ALA A 85 17.36 19.91 -3.82
N ALA A 86 18.45 20.53 -4.27
CA ALA A 86 19.50 21.06 -3.38
C ALA A 86 19.02 22.24 -2.52
N ASP A 87 18.01 22.97 -2.97
CA ASP A 87 17.42 24.10 -2.26
C ASP A 87 15.91 24.20 -2.48
N ASP A 88 15.28 25.07 -1.70
CA ASP A 88 13.86 25.41 -1.85
C ASP A 88 13.65 26.56 -2.84
N SER A 89 14.25 26.47 -4.03
CA SER A 89 14.14 27.48 -5.10
C SER A 89 12.79 27.48 -5.83
N LEU A 90 11.79 26.75 -5.32
CA LEU A 90 10.44 26.77 -5.87
C LEU A 90 9.90 28.21 -5.88
N THR A 91 9.46 28.63 -7.06
CA THR A 91 8.88 29.95 -7.29
C THR A 91 7.45 29.79 -7.80
N ILE A 92 6.60 30.77 -7.50
CA ILE A 92 5.19 30.76 -7.92
C ILE A 92 5.11 30.57 -9.44
N GLY A 93 4.21 29.68 -9.88
CA GLY A 93 3.97 29.36 -11.28
C GLY A 93 4.95 28.36 -11.89
N ARG A 94 5.95 27.88 -11.16
CA ARG A 94 6.79 26.75 -11.62
C ARG A 94 5.97 25.48 -11.67
N LYS A 95 6.21 24.68 -12.71
CA LYS A 95 5.56 23.39 -12.88
C LYS A 95 6.05 22.41 -11.82
N VAL A 96 5.12 21.62 -11.31
CA VAL A 96 5.39 20.52 -10.38
C VAL A 96 4.55 19.31 -10.76
N TYR A 97 5.04 18.14 -10.38
CA TYR A 97 4.40 16.86 -10.59
C TYR A 97 4.17 16.17 -9.25
N VAL A 98 2.97 15.70 -9.00
CA VAL A 98 2.64 14.87 -7.82
C VAL A 98 2.48 13.44 -8.28
N ALA A 99 3.27 12.53 -7.72
CA ALA A 99 3.24 11.12 -8.06
C ALA A 99 2.75 10.29 -6.86
N GLY A 100 1.83 9.35 -7.11
CA GLY A 100 1.27 8.53 -6.03
C GLY A 100 0.09 7.66 -6.44
N TYR A 101 -0.58 7.10 -5.43
CA TYR A 101 -1.66 6.12 -5.54
C TYR A 101 -2.96 6.69 -4.97
N PRO A 102 -3.69 7.54 -5.70
CA PRO A 102 -4.89 8.17 -5.21
C PRO A 102 -5.94 7.10 -4.88
N TYR A 103 -6.48 7.12 -3.67
CA TYR A 103 -7.41 6.15 -3.11
C TYR A 103 -6.91 4.70 -3.18
N GLY A 104 -5.59 4.49 -3.23
CA GLY A 104 -4.98 3.17 -3.43
C GLY A 104 -5.14 2.61 -4.86
N MET A 105 -5.68 3.40 -5.79
CA MET A 105 -5.81 3.06 -7.21
C MET A 105 -4.44 2.99 -7.90
N PRO A 106 -4.37 2.47 -9.15
CA PRO A 106 -3.12 2.42 -9.90
C PRO A 106 -2.40 3.78 -9.94
N PHE A 107 -1.08 3.71 -10.00
CA PHE A 107 -0.20 4.87 -9.96
C PHE A 107 -0.60 5.96 -10.94
N THR A 108 -0.54 7.20 -10.46
CA THR A 108 -0.83 8.40 -11.23
C THR A 108 0.26 9.45 -11.04
N ILE A 109 0.43 10.27 -12.07
CA ILE A 109 1.18 11.52 -11.99
C ILE A 109 0.23 12.64 -12.37
N THR A 110 0.06 13.61 -11.49
CA THR A 110 -0.73 14.82 -11.75
C THR A 110 0.22 16.01 -11.93
N GLU A 111 -0.06 16.82 -12.94
CA GLU A 111 0.71 18.02 -13.24
C GLU A 111 -0.02 19.24 -12.67
N GLY A 112 0.73 20.17 -12.11
CA GLY A 112 0.24 21.49 -11.74
C GLY A 112 1.38 22.49 -11.64
N SER A 113 1.16 23.54 -10.88
CA SER A 113 2.07 24.63 -10.64
C SER A 113 2.14 24.97 -9.15
N VAL A 114 3.23 25.59 -8.73
CA VAL A 114 3.37 26.13 -7.38
C VAL A 114 2.46 27.35 -7.23
N SER A 115 1.43 27.25 -6.41
CA SER A 115 0.57 28.37 -6.05
C SER A 115 1.23 29.25 -4.98
N SER A 116 1.90 28.62 -4.00
CA SER A 116 2.69 29.31 -2.98
C SER A 116 3.84 28.39 -2.51
N PRO A 117 5.11 28.78 -2.65
CA PRO A 117 6.22 27.92 -2.21
C PRO A 117 6.35 27.83 -0.69
N LYS A 118 5.80 28.80 0.05
CA LYS A 118 5.83 28.87 1.52
C LYS A 118 4.49 29.32 2.05
N GLN A 119 3.53 28.40 2.09
CA GLN A 119 2.21 28.62 2.66
C GLN A 119 2.20 28.23 4.14
N LEU A 120 1.90 29.18 5.02
CA LEU A 120 1.78 28.92 6.45
C LEU A 120 0.42 28.27 6.76
N MET A 121 0.43 27.01 7.21
CA MET A 121 -0.76 26.27 7.66
C MET A 121 -0.45 25.60 8.99
N ASP A 122 -1.34 25.77 9.98
CA ASP A 122 -1.18 25.19 11.32
C ASP A 122 0.21 25.39 11.94
N GLY A 123 0.78 26.58 11.73
CA GLY A 123 2.11 26.96 12.25
C GLY A 123 3.31 26.39 11.49
N LYS A 124 3.11 25.67 10.37
CA LYS A 124 4.18 25.10 9.53
C LYS A 124 4.10 25.62 8.10
N TYR A 125 5.25 25.64 7.42
CA TYR A 125 5.32 26.07 6.03
C TYR A 125 5.26 24.86 5.08
N TYR A 126 4.29 24.89 4.18
CA TYR A 126 4.08 23.90 3.13
C TYR A 126 4.26 24.52 1.75
N ILE A 127 4.53 23.66 0.76
CA ILE A 127 4.32 23.98 -0.64
C ILE A 127 2.83 23.89 -0.89
N GLN A 128 2.24 24.91 -1.50
CA GLN A 128 0.89 24.87 -2.04
C GLN A 128 0.96 24.75 -3.56
N THR A 129 0.18 23.83 -4.12
CA THR A 129 0.08 23.58 -5.56
C THR A 129 -1.37 23.42 -6.00
N ASP A 130 -1.65 23.68 -7.27
CA ASP A 130 -2.92 23.36 -7.93
C ASP A 130 -2.91 21.97 -8.61
N ALA A 131 -1.80 21.22 -8.52
CA ALA A 131 -1.76 19.82 -8.93
C ALA A 131 -2.80 19.01 -8.14
N ALA A 132 -3.49 18.09 -8.80
CA ALA A 132 -4.53 17.29 -8.17
C ALA A 132 -3.93 16.38 -7.08
N VAL A 133 -4.32 16.63 -5.83
CA VAL A 133 -3.95 15.84 -4.65
C VAL A 133 -5.21 15.21 -4.07
N ASN A 134 -5.21 13.89 -3.94
CA ASN A 134 -6.29 13.12 -3.35
C ASN A 134 -5.77 12.29 -2.16
N PRO A 135 -6.64 11.82 -1.25
CA PRO A 135 -6.31 10.74 -0.32
C PRO A 135 -5.54 9.63 -1.04
N GLY A 136 -4.49 9.08 -0.43
CA GLY A 136 -3.60 8.09 -1.06
C GLY A 136 -2.34 8.68 -1.71
N ASN A 137 -2.35 9.95 -2.15
CA ASN A 137 -1.12 10.64 -2.58
C ASN A 137 -0.21 11.02 -1.41
N SER A 138 -0.73 11.09 -0.18
CA SER A 138 0.08 11.35 1.03
C SER A 138 1.32 10.46 1.07
N GLY A 139 2.47 11.07 1.30
CA GLY A 139 3.77 10.42 1.37
C GLY A 139 4.46 10.26 0.00
N GLY A 140 3.77 10.52 -1.10
CA GLY A 140 4.36 10.55 -2.44
C GLY A 140 5.20 11.81 -2.69
N PRO A 141 6.09 11.80 -3.69
CA PRO A 141 6.95 12.95 -3.97
C PRO A 141 6.22 14.02 -4.78
N ILE A 142 6.55 15.28 -4.48
CA ILE A 142 6.35 16.44 -5.36
C ILE A 142 7.67 16.67 -6.09
N LEU A 143 7.63 16.70 -7.41
CA LEU A 143 8.80 16.76 -8.28
C LEU A 143 8.80 18.05 -9.11
N ASN A 144 9.99 18.59 -9.39
CA ASN A 144 10.17 19.68 -10.35
C ASN A 144 10.39 19.14 -11.80
N ASP A 145 10.59 20.04 -12.76
CA ASP A 145 10.86 19.70 -14.17
C ASP A 145 12.15 18.88 -14.38
N ALA A 146 13.05 18.84 -13.39
CA ALA A 146 14.29 18.05 -13.41
C ALA A 146 14.14 16.68 -12.73
N GLU A 147 12.91 16.27 -12.39
CA GLU A 147 12.60 15.06 -11.62
C GLU A 147 13.23 15.01 -10.22
N GLU A 148 13.60 16.17 -9.67
CA GLU A 148 14.09 16.29 -8.30
C GLU A 148 12.91 16.45 -7.34
N VAL A 149 13.00 15.78 -6.18
CA VAL A 149 12.01 15.90 -5.11
C VAL A 149 12.14 17.26 -4.46
N VAL A 150 11.09 18.06 -4.58
CA VAL A 150 10.97 19.37 -3.94
C VAL A 150 10.06 19.33 -2.72
N GLY A 151 9.29 18.25 -2.53
CA GLY A 151 8.51 18.03 -1.31
C GLY A 151 7.85 16.67 -1.21
N VAL A 152 7.15 16.45 -0.11
CA VAL A 152 6.37 15.23 0.18
C VAL A 152 4.89 15.61 0.28
N THR A 153 4.05 15.04 -0.58
CA THR A 153 2.62 15.36 -0.66
C THR A 153 1.90 15.06 0.65
N VAL A 154 0.98 15.94 1.04
CA VAL A 154 0.11 15.79 2.22
C VAL A 154 -1.34 15.98 1.78
N SER A 155 -2.16 14.93 1.87
CA SER A 155 -3.57 14.97 1.46
C SER A 155 -4.56 15.10 2.63
N LYS A 156 -4.10 15.45 3.84
CA LYS A 156 -4.96 15.60 5.03
C LYS A 156 -5.89 16.81 5.01
N PHE A 157 -5.61 17.81 4.18
CA PHE A 157 -6.35 19.07 4.15
C PHE A 157 -7.59 18.94 3.26
N THR A 158 -8.72 18.50 3.83
CA THR A 158 -9.95 18.15 3.10
C THR A 158 -10.91 19.30 2.83
N GLN A 159 -10.66 20.50 3.38
CA GLN A 159 -11.50 21.69 3.20
C GLN A 159 -10.95 22.68 2.15
N ALA A 160 -10.06 22.21 1.28
CA ALA A 160 -9.33 23.04 0.33
C ALA A 160 -9.52 22.52 -1.11
N ASP A 161 -10.69 22.77 -1.69
CA ASP A 161 -10.99 22.38 -3.07
C ASP A 161 -9.93 22.96 -4.03
N ASN A 162 -9.35 22.10 -4.86
CA ASN A 162 -8.28 22.43 -5.82
C ASN A 162 -6.99 23.00 -5.19
N MET A 163 -6.69 22.64 -3.95
CA MET A 163 -5.42 23.00 -3.29
C MET A 163 -4.71 21.75 -2.77
N GLY A 164 -3.56 21.44 -3.37
CA GLY A 164 -2.63 20.44 -2.87
C GLY A 164 -1.58 21.06 -1.96
N PHE A 165 -1.13 20.29 -0.96
CA PHE A 165 -0.06 20.70 -0.06
C PHE A 165 1.06 19.65 -0.04
N GLY A 166 2.28 20.11 0.28
CA GLY A 166 3.40 19.21 0.54
C GLY A 166 4.41 19.78 1.53
N ILE A 167 5.00 18.88 2.31
CA ILE A 167 6.13 19.17 3.19
C ILE A 167 7.32 19.53 2.32
N ARG A 168 8.00 20.63 2.64
CA ARG A 168 9.13 21.14 1.84
C ARG A 168 10.35 20.21 1.91
N VAL A 169 11.14 20.15 0.84
CA VAL A 169 12.38 19.35 0.80
C VAL A 169 13.38 19.76 1.87
N GLU A 170 13.42 21.04 2.28
CA GLU A 170 14.26 21.51 3.40
C GLU A 170 14.02 20.72 4.69
N THR A 171 12.75 20.40 4.98
CA THR A 171 12.38 19.58 6.14
C THR A 171 12.94 18.17 6.03
N LEU A 172 12.95 17.61 4.82
CA LEU A 172 13.50 16.28 4.57
C LEU A 172 15.03 16.27 4.65
N HIS A 173 15.71 17.29 4.12
CA HIS A 173 17.16 17.45 4.27
C HIS A 173 17.57 17.51 5.75
N GLY A 174 16.94 18.38 6.55
CA GLY A 174 17.25 18.50 7.98
C GLY A 174 17.04 17.18 8.73
N LEU A 175 15.95 16.47 8.44
CA LEU A 175 15.71 15.15 9.02
C LEU A 175 16.81 14.16 8.60
N LEU A 176 17.13 14.05 7.31
CA LEU A 176 18.11 13.10 6.79
C LEU A 176 19.55 13.39 7.28
N GLU A 177 19.91 14.66 7.43
CA GLU A 177 21.22 15.08 7.98
C GLU A 177 21.37 14.73 9.46
N SER A 178 20.26 14.76 10.22
CA SER A 178 20.24 14.43 11.65
C SER A 178 20.27 12.92 11.96
N LEU A 179 20.10 12.05 10.96
CA LEU A 179 19.89 10.61 11.19
C LEU A 179 21.06 9.85 11.82
N GLY A 180 22.30 10.37 11.71
CA GLY A 180 23.48 9.69 12.23
C GLY A 180 23.54 8.20 11.84
N GLU A 181 23.77 7.32 12.82
CA GLU A 181 23.63 5.87 12.66
C GLU A 181 22.19 5.43 12.99
N LEU A 182 21.30 5.48 11.99
CA LEU A 182 19.92 4.99 12.13
C LEU A 182 19.89 3.46 12.25
N ASP A 183 19.23 2.94 13.30
CA ASP A 183 18.99 1.51 13.46
C ASP A 183 17.78 1.10 12.62
N ARG A 184 18.05 0.48 11.47
CA ARG A 184 17.00 0.02 10.55
C ARG A 184 16.24 -1.21 11.03
N THR A 185 16.59 -1.76 12.20
CA THR A 185 15.94 -2.93 12.77
C THR A 185 14.96 -2.57 13.88
N ALA A 186 15.06 -1.36 14.44
CA ALA A 186 14.21 -0.85 15.50
C ALA A 186 13.27 0.24 14.98
N PHE A 187 12.18 0.45 15.72
CA PHE A 187 11.34 1.63 15.52
C PHE A 187 11.84 2.75 16.40
N GLN A 188 11.99 3.94 15.82
CA GLN A 188 12.51 5.10 16.51
C GLN A 188 11.56 6.29 16.33
N VAL A 189 11.41 7.10 17.38
CA VAL A 189 10.68 8.37 17.34
C VAL A 189 11.69 9.49 17.41
N GLN A 190 11.70 10.39 16.42
CA GLN A 190 12.52 11.59 16.47
C GLN A 190 11.82 12.68 17.29
N CYS A 191 12.51 13.20 18.30
CA CYS A 191 12.03 14.34 19.06
C CYS A 191 11.94 15.59 18.16
N GLY A 192 10.75 16.22 18.11
CA GLY A 192 10.54 17.43 17.31
C GLY A 192 11.29 18.68 17.80
N SER A 193 11.83 18.65 19.03
CA SER A 193 12.49 19.81 19.66
C SER A 193 14.02 19.73 19.69
N CYS A 194 14.60 18.54 19.86
CA CYS A 194 16.05 18.36 19.96
C CYS A 194 16.62 17.30 19.00
N GLU A 195 15.79 16.73 18.13
CA GLU A 195 16.18 15.77 17.08
C GLU A 195 16.70 14.42 17.60
N GLU A 196 16.74 14.20 18.92
CA GLU A 196 17.10 12.94 19.56
C GLU A 196 16.22 11.78 19.06
N LEU A 197 16.85 10.63 18.79
CA LEU A 197 16.18 9.41 18.38
C LEU A 197 15.83 8.55 19.60
N ILE A 198 14.54 8.30 19.80
CA ILE A 198 14.01 7.62 20.98
C ILE A 198 13.49 6.25 20.58
N CYS A 199 14.08 5.19 21.13
CA CYS A 199 13.73 3.80 20.80
C CYS A 199 12.75 3.16 21.80
N GLU A 200 12.72 3.67 23.03
CA GLU A 200 11.90 3.15 24.13
C GLU A 200 10.63 4.00 24.31
N GLU A 201 9.58 3.38 24.81
CA GLU A 201 8.31 4.06 25.08
C GLU A 201 8.49 5.04 26.24
N GLU A 202 8.34 6.32 25.94
CA GLU A 202 8.55 7.42 26.88
C GLU A 202 7.43 8.46 26.74
N GLU A 203 7.05 9.14 27.84
CA GLU A 203 6.12 10.28 27.78
C GLU A 203 6.85 11.59 27.41
N PHE A 204 8.14 11.69 27.76
CA PHE A 204 8.97 12.87 27.55
C PHE A 204 10.29 12.48 26.87
N CYS A 205 10.82 13.37 26.05
CA CYS A 205 12.13 13.16 25.44
C CYS A 205 13.22 13.05 26.54
N PRO A 206 14.02 11.96 26.55
CA PRO A 206 15.04 11.77 27.57
C PRO A 206 16.19 12.78 27.48
N SER A 207 16.39 13.40 26.31
CA SER A 207 17.44 14.40 26.12
C SER A 207 17.02 15.82 26.53
N CYS A 208 15.82 16.29 26.13
CA CYS A 208 15.43 17.69 26.32
C CYS A 208 14.21 17.89 27.23
N GLY A 209 13.51 16.82 27.60
CA GLY A 209 12.32 16.86 28.45
C GLY A 209 11.05 17.34 27.75
N ASP A 210 11.06 17.52 26.43
CA ASP A 210 9.86 17.90 25.68
C ASP A 210 8.82 16.77 25.68
N LYS A 211 7.53 17.13 25.69
CA LYS A 211 6.46 16.13 25.76
C LYS A 211 6.28 15.44 24.41
N LEU A 212 6.38 14.11 24.37
CA LEU A 212 6.14 13.35 23.15
C LEU A 212 4.64 13.28 22.85
N PRO A 213 4.25 13.18 21.56
CA PRO A 213 2.86 12.97 21.19
C PRO A 213 2.29 11.71 21.85
N GLU A 214 1.07 11.82 22.38
CA GLU A 214 0.39 10.72 23.04
C GLU A 214 0.17 9.57 22.03
N GLY A 215 0.45 8.34 22.47
CA GLY A 215 0.31 7.14 21.65
C GLY A 215 1.27 7.05 20.46
N VAL A 216 2.35 7.85 20.41
CA VAL A 216 3.34 7.76 19.32
C VAL A 216 4.01 6.38 19.25
N PHE A 217 4.10 5.68 20.38
CA PHE A 217 4.61 4.32 20.49
C PHE A 217 3.50 3.25 20.45
N ASP A 218 2.22 3.62 20.38
CA ASP A 218 1.16 2.63 20.34
C ASP A 218 1.18 1.89 19.00
N GLU A 219 0.85 0.60 19.03
CA GLU A 219 0.58 -0.19 17.84
C GLU A 219 -0.93 -0.46 17.76
N ARG A 220 -1.51 -0.21 16.58
CA ARG A 220 -2.93 -0.45 16.33
C ARG A 220 -3.18 -1.94 16.25
N GLU A 221 -4.10 -2.40 17.08
CA GLU A 221 -4.59 -3.77 17.03
C GLU A 221 -5.42 -4.01 15.77
N LEU A 222 -5.40 -5.26 15.30
CA LEU A 222 -6.27 -5.69 14.20
C LEU A 222 -7.72 -5.75 14.66
N SER A 223 -8.63 -5.42 13.75
CA SER A 223 -10.05 -5.68 13.96
C SER A 223 -10.27 -7.19 14.16
N PRO A 224 -11.33 -7.62 14.88
CA PRO A 224 -11.64 -9.05 15.02
C PRO A 224 -11.75 -9.76 13.66
N LEU A 225 -12.36 -9.10 12.68
CA LEU A 225 -12.46 -9.58 11.30
C LEU A 225 -11.07 -9.68 10.65
N GLY A 226 -10.23 -8.65 10.79
CA GLY A 226 -8.87 -8.67 10.27
C GLY A 226 -8.04 -9.80 10.88
N GLY A 227 -8.14 -10.02 12.19
CA GLY A 227 -7.52 -11.16 12.86
C GLY A 227 -7.99 -12.51 12.31
N PHE A 228 -9.30 -12.67 12.09
CA PHE A 228 -9.90 -13.87 11.49
C PHE A 228 -9.38 -14.14 10.07
N VAL A 229 -9.46 -13.15 9.19
CA VAL A 229 -9.04 -13.29 7.78
C VAL A 229 -7.54 -13.49 7.67
N GLU A 230 -6.74 -12.71 8.40
CA GLU A 230 -5.28 -12.90 8.42
C GLU A 230 -4.89 -14.25 9.00
N GLY A 231 -5.67 -14.82 9.92
CA GLY A 231 -5.54 -16.20 10.37
C GLY A 231 -5.67 -17.19 9.20
N ALA A 232 -6.71 -17.06 8.38
CA ALA A 232 -6.90 -17.87 7.17
C ALA A 232 -5.74 -17.71 6.17
N ILE A 233 -5.26 -16.48 5.96
CA ILE A 233 -4.14 -16.20 5.04
C ILE A 233 -2.84 -16.87 5.53
N ARG A 234 -2.58 -16.87 6.85
CA ARG A 234 -1.43 -17.59 7.43
C ARG A 234 -1.51 -19.10 7.19
N GLU A 235 -2.70 -19.69 7.30
CA GLU A 235 -2.91 -21.12 7.02
C GLU A 235 -2.61 -21.49 5.55
N MET A 236 -2.70 -20.53 4.63
CA MET A 236 -2.32 -20.70 3.22
C MET A 236 -0.80 -20.55 2.97
N GLY A 237 -0.01 -20.25 4.01
CA GLY A 237 1.45 -20.03 3.89
C GLY A 237 1.82 -18.65 3.37
N VAL A 238 0.89 -17.69 3.38
CA VAL A 238 1.11 -16.32 2.90
C VAL A 238 1.31 -15.38 4.09
N ASN A 239 2.25 -14.44 3.97
CA ASN A 239 2.40 -13.38 4.97
C ASN A 239 1.22 -12.40 4.86
N PRO A 240 0.35 -12.27 5.89
CA PRO A 240 -0.83 -11.43 5.78
C PRO A 240 -0.53 -9.95 5.62
N VAL A 241 0.62 -9.47 6.11
CA VAL A 241 1.03 -8.07 5.95
C VAL A 241 1.23 -7.75 4.47
N LEU A 242 1.91 -8.65 3.74
CA LEU A 242 2.12 -8.54 2.28
C LEU A 242 0.81 -8.65 1.49
N ALA A 243 -0.20 -9.30 2.08
CA ALA A 243 -1.50 -9.45 1.45
C ALA A 243 -2.41 -8.23 1.66
N ARG A 244 -2.10 -7.29 2.56
CA ARG A 244 -2.99 -6.14 2.85
C ARG A 244 -3.07 -5.20 1.64
N ASP A 245 -4.29 -4.89 1.23
CA ASP A 245 -4.57 -3.97 0.11
C ASP A 245 -5.59 -2.89 0.51
N GLY A 246 -5.49 -2.39 1.74
CA GLY A 246 -6.34 -1.34 2.28
C GLY A 246 -7.27 -1.82 3.40
N TYR A 247 -8.36 -1.09 3.61
CA TYR A 247 -9.28 -1.31 4.73
C TYR A 247 -10.09 -2.59 4.52
N ASP A 248 -9.96 -3.56 5.44
CA ASP A 248 -10.61 -4.88 5.38
C ASP A 248 -10.54 -5.51 3.97
N SER A 249 -9.38 -5.37 3.32
CA SER A 249 -9.10 -5.83 1.96
C SER A 249 -7.73 -6.49 1.88
N TRP A 250 -7.68 -7.65 1.23
CA TRP A 250 -6.48 -8.44 1.02
C TRP A 250 -6.40 -8.95 -0.42
N LEU A 251 -5.21 -8.88 -1.00
CA LEU A 251 -4.89 -9.38 -2.33
C LEU A 251 -3.54 -10.10 -2.26
N PHE A 252 -3.52 -11.35 -2.73
CA PHE A 252 -2.30 -12.15 -2.79
C PHE A 252 -2.43 -13.22 -3.86
N HIS A 253 -1.34 -13.94 -4.14
CA HIS A 253 -1.36 -15.09 -5.05
C HIS A 253 -1.21 -16.38 -4.28
N LYS A 254 -2.00 -17.39 -4.67
CA LYS A 254 -1.79 -18.78 -4.28
C LYS A 254 -1.50 -19.57 -5.55
N GLY A 255 -0.26 -20.01 -5.70
CA GLY A 255 0.24 -20.55 -6.96
C GLY A 255 0.07 -19.54 -8.10
N SER A 256 -0.60 -19.91 -9.19
CA SER A 256 -0.85 -19.00 -10.32
C SER A 256 -2.08 -18.11 -10.11
N SER A 257 -2.96 -18.43 -9.16
CA SER A 257 -4.24 -17.75 -8.97
C SER A 257 -4.14 -16.52 -8.05
N GLU A 258 -4.70 -15.39 -8.49
CA GLU A 258 -4.88 -14.19 -7.66
C GLU A 258 -6.11 -14.38 -6.76
N ILE A 259 -5.94 -14.21 -5.46
CA ILE A 259 -7.00 -14.30 -4.45
C ILE A 259 -7.27 -12.89 -3.91
N ARG A 260 -8.55 -12.53 -3.89
CA ARG A 260 -9.03 -11.25 -3.36
C ARG A 260 -10.01 -11.53 -2.24
N ILE A 261 -9.73 -11.02 -1.06
CA ILE A 261 -10.63 -11.07 0.09
C ILE A 261 -10.99 -9.65 0.48
N PHE A 262 -12.26 -9.29 0.52
CA PHE A 262 -12.66 -7.92 0.87
C PHE A 262 -14.07 -7.85 1.45
N VAL A 263 -14.33 -6.81 2.23
CA VAL A 263 -15.67 -6.49 2.72
C VAL A 263 -16.44 -5.67 1.69
N TYR A 264 -17.63 -6.12 1.34
CA TYR A 264 -18.55 -5.44 0.45
C TYR A 264 -19.78 -4.94 1.20
N ASP A 265 -20.12 -3.66 0.96
CA ASP A 265 -21.29 -2.98 1.53
C ASP A 265 -21.39 -3.08 3.07
N GLY A 266 -20.23 -3.22 3.74
CA GLY A 266 -20.12 -3.34 5.20
C GLY A 266 -20.76 -4.59 5.82
N ASN A 267 -21.29 -5.52 5.01
CA ASN A 267 -22.11 -6.63 5.50
C ASN A 267 -21.64 -8.00 5.01
N TYR A 268 -20.87 -8.05 3.93
CA TYR A 268 -20.47 -9.31 3.31
C TYR A 268 -18.95 -9.42 3.17
N LEU A 269 -18.38 -10.52 3.64
CA LEU A 269 -17.02 -10.92 3.32
C LEU A 269 -17.04 -11.72 2.01
N PHE A 270 -16.32 -11.22 1.01
CA PHE A 270 -16.07 -11.92 -0.24
C PHE A 270 -14.67 -12.49 -0.21
N SER A 271 -14.53 -13.75 -0.62
CA SER A 271 -13.27 -14.34 -1.08
C SER A 271 -13.50 -14.76 -2.53
N THR A 272 -12.68 -14.25 -3.45
CA THR A 272 -12.90 -14.44 -4.89
C THR A 272 -11.58 -14.54 -5.65
N SER A 273 -11.61 -15.25 -6.77
CA SER A 273 -10.46 -15.37 -7.66
C SER A 273 -10.89 -15.31 -9.13
N PRO A 274 -10.29 -14.43 -9.95
CA PRO A 274 -10.41 -14.47 -11.40
C PRO A 274 -9.48 -15.56 -11.97
N ILE A 275 -9.99 -16.77 -12.18
CA ILE A 275 -9.16 -17.95 -12.52
C ILE A 275 -8.71 -17.99 -13.99
N ASN A 276 -9.65 -17.89 -14.96
CA ASN A 276 -9.33 -18.02 -16.39
C ASN A 276 -10.25 -17.19 -17.26
N LEU A 277 -9.82 -16.98 -18.50
CA LEU A 277 -10.68 -16.52 -19.59
C LEU A 277 -11.27 -17.73 -20.33
N LEU A 278 -12.57 -17.67 -20.65
CA LEU A 278 -13.25 -18.61 -21.53
C LEU A 278 -12.46 -18.78 -22.85
N PRO A 279 -12.41 -19.99 -23.42
CA PRO A 279 -11.68 -20.25 -24.65
C PRO A 279 -12.30 -19.49 -25.83
N LYS A 280 -11.51 -19.28 -26.90
CA LYS A 280 -12.00 -18.63 -28.13
C LYS A 280 -12.91 -19.54 -28.98
N LYS A 281 -12.87 -20.85 -28.73
CA LYS A 281 -13.63 -21.89 -29.44
C LYS A 281 -14.15 -22.89 -28.42
N GLU A 282 -15.20 -23.63 -28.76
CA GLU A 282 -15.73 -24.74 -27.93
C GLU A 282 -16.11 -24.32 -26.50
N VAL A 283 -16.63 -23.10 -26.35
CA VAL A 283 -17.04 -22.51 -25.06
C VAL A 283 -18.09 -23.37 -24.35
N GLU A 284 -18.96 -24.03 -25.11
CA GLU A 284 -20.00 -24.94 -24.62
C GLU A 284 -19.46 -26.00 -23.65
N ASN A 285 -18.28 -26.57 -23.91
CA ASN A 285 -17.69 -27.60 -23.06
C ASN A 285 -17.37 -27.09 -21.64
N VAL A 286 -16.90 -25.84 -21.55
CA VAL A 286 -16.60 -25.19 -20.26
C VAL A 286 -17.89 -24.85 -19.54
N LEU A 287 -18.87 -24.30 -20.25
CA LEU A 287 -20.17 -23.93 -19.66
C LEU A 287 -20.92 -25.16 -19.14
N ASP A 288 -20.91 -26.26 -19.87
CA ASP A 288 -21.50 -27.53 -19.45
C ASP A 288 -20.82 -28.08 -18.19
N TYR A 289 -19.48 -27.99 -18.11
CA TYR A 289 -18.76 -28.34 -16.89
C TYR A 289 -19.17 -27.45 -15.70
N MET A 290 -19.22 -26.13 -15.90
CA MET A 290 -19.61 -25.17 -14.86
C MET A 290 -21.06 -25.36 -14.36
N LEU A 291 -21.96 -25.87 -15.21
CA LEU A 291 -23.37 -26.12 -14.86
C LEU A 291 -23.60 -27.52 -14.27
N SER A 292 -22.74 -28.49 -14.56
CA SER A 292 -22.92 -29.88 -14.16
C SER A 292 -22.23 -30.25 -12.85
N GLU A 293 -21.12 -29.61 -12.53
CA GLU A 293 -20.31 -29.91 -11.35
C GLU A 293 -20.81 -29.15 -10.10
N ASP A 294 -20.70 -29.78 -8.93
CA ASP A 294 -21.01 -29.11 -7.66
C ASP A 294 -19.77 -28.40 -7.12
N PHE A 295 -19.82 -27.07 -7.14
CA PHE A 295 -18.77 -26.21 -6.60
C PHE A 295 -19.02 -25.81 -5.14
N GLY A 296 -20.10 -26.30 -4.51
CA GLY A 296 -20.44 -25.99 -3.13
C GLY A 296 -19.23 -26.13 -2.18
N PRO A 297 -18.99 -25.15 -1.29
CA PRO A 297 -19.80 -23.96 -0.99
C PRO A 297 -19.58 -22.76 -1.94
N TYR A 298 -18.73 -22.91 -2.94
CA TYR A 298 -18.34 -21.84 -3.86
C TYR A 298 -19.35 -21.66 -5.00
N LYS A 299 -19.31 -20.49 -5.63
CA LYS A 299 -20.09 -20.17 -6.83
C LYS A 299 -19.16 -19.73 -7.94
N LEU A 300 -19.42 -20.22 -9.14
CA LEU A 300 -18.78 -19.72 -10.34
C LEU A 300 -19.61 -18.62 -10.98
N GLY A 301 -18.93 -17.61 -11.49
CA GLY A 301 -19.51 -16.50 -12.23
C GLY A 301 -18.72 -16.22 -13.50
N ILE A 302 -19.35 -15.58 -14.47
CA ILE A 302 -18.71 -15.12 -15.69
C ILE A 302 -19.01 -13.64 -15.88
N GLU A 303 -17.97 -12.85 -16.08
CA GLU A 303 -18.08 -11.45 -16.50
C GLU A 303 -17.32 -11.26 -17.82
N GLY A 304 -18.06 -10.96 -18.89
CA GLY A 304 -17.48 -10.96 -20.23
C GLY A 304 -16.94 -12.34 -20.62
N ARG A 305 -15.62 -12.51 -20.60
CA ARG A 305 -14.94 -13.80 -20.78
C ARG A 305 -14.26 -14.32 -19.51
N GLN A 306 -14.17 -13.51 -18.46
CA GLN A 306 -13.47 -13.87 -17.24
C GLN A 306 -14.36 -14.77 -16.38
N ILE A 307 -13.81 -15.91 -15.99
CA ILE A 307 -14.40 -16.86 -15.04
C ILE A 307 -13.92 -16.47 -13.64
N TYR A 308 -14.85 -16.43 -12.70
CA TYR A 308 -14.61 -16.18 -11.29
C TYR A 308 -15.09 -17.36 -10.46
N ILE A 309 -14.34 -17.68 -9.41
CA ILE A 309 -14.82 -18.46 -8.29
C ILE A 309 -14.98 -17.54 -7.08
N ALA A 310 -16.11 -17.63 -6.39
CA ALA A 310 -16.42 -16.78 -5.26
C ALA A 310 -17.04 -17.56 -4.09
N TYR A 311 -16.64 -17.16 -2.88
CA TYR A 311 -17.26 -17.51 -1.61
C TYR A 311 -17.73 -16.23 -0.93
N ARG A 312 -18.99 -16.19 -0.51
CA ARG A 312 -19.59 -15.02 0.11
C ARG A 312 -20.21 -15.43 1.45
N ILE A 313 -19.87 -14.70 2.49
CA ILE A 313 -20.39 -14.91 3.85
C ILE A 313 -20.97 -13.59 4.35
N HIS A 314 -22.08 -13.62 5.08
CA HIS A 314 -22.55 -12.44 5.79
C HIS A 314 -21.75 -12.29 7.09
N LEU A 315 -21.28 -11.08 7.43
CA LEU A 315 -20.39 -10.89 8.59
C LEU A 315 -21.00 -11.38 9.92
N ALA A 316 -22.32 -11.27 10.08
CA ALA A 316 -23.02 -11.79 11.25
C ALA A 316 -23.05 -13.32 11.36
N ASP A 317 -22.72 -14.03 10.27
CA ASP A 317 -22.62 -15.49 10.27
C ASP A 317 -21.24 -15.96 10.79
N ILE A 318 -20.28 -15.06 11.00
CA ILE A 318 -18.98 -15.37 11.60
C ILE A 318 -19.16 -15.37 13.12
N THR A 319 -19.37 -16.56 13.68
CA THR A 319 -19.54 -16.80 15.11
C THR A 319 -18.58 -17.88 15.57
N ASP A 320 -18.35 -18.01 16.88
CA ASP A 320 -17.48 -19.06 17.44
C ASP A 320 -17.86 -20.49 16.99
N GLU A 321 -19.13 -20.73 16.62
CA GLU A 321 -19.61 -22.04 16.14
C GLU A 321 -19.30 -22.29 14.65
N SER A 322 -19.29 -21.25 13.83
CA SER A 322 -19.14 -21.33 12.37
C SER A 322 -17.75 -20.92 11.88
N GLU A 323 -16.96 -20.24 12.71
CA GLU A 323 -15.66 -19.65 12.37
C GLU A 323 -14.72 -20.66 11.71
N ASP A 324 -14.59 -21.86 12.30
CA ASP A 324 -13.71 -22.91 11.79
C ASP A 324 -14.12 -23.42 10.40
N GLU A 325 -15.42 -23.54 10.15
CA GLU A 325 -15.94 -23.98 8.84
C GLU A 325 -15.75 -22.88 7.79
N ILE A 326 -16.08 -21.63 8.14
CA ILE A 326 -15.91 -20.47 7.25
C ILE A 326 -14.43 -20.30 6.91
N ARG A 327 -13.53 -20.42 7.88
CA ARG A 327 -12.09 -20.33 7.66
C ARG A 327 -11.60 -21.41 6.70
N LYS A 328 -12.01 -22.67 6.91
CA LYS A 328 -11.69 -23.78 6.00
C LYS A 328 -12.19 -23.52 4.58
N ASN A 329 -13.36 -22.92 4.43
CA ASN A 329 -13.90 -22.57 3.12
C ASN A 329 -13.13 -21.42 2.46
N ILE A 330 -12.65 -20.43 3.21
CA ILE A 330 -11.79 -19.36 2.68
C ILE A 330 -10.47 -19.95 2.17
N VAL A 331 -9.82 -20.80 2.98
CA VAL A 331 -8.58 -21.52 2.61
C VAL A 331 -8.83 -22.44 1.41
N GLY A 332 -9.94 -23.18 1.43
CA GLY A 332 -10.34 -24.09 0.37
C GLY A 332 -10.62 -23.39 -0.96
N LEU A 333 -11.14 -22.15 -0.95
CA LEU A 333 -11.32 -21.37 -2.18
C LEU A 333 -9.98 -21.08 -2.83
N ALA A 334 -8.97 -20.64 -2.07
CA ALA A 334 -7.66 -20.31 -2.61
C ALA A 334 -6.97 -21.53 -3.23
N LEU A 335 -7.06 -22.69 -2.57
CA LEU A 335 -6.53 -23.96 -3.09
C LEU A 335 -7.28 -24.42 -4.32
N ARG A 336 -8.62 -24.32 -4.31
CA ARG A 336 -9.45 -24.74 -5.44
C ARG A 336 -9.30 -23.81 -6.64
N ALA A 337 -9.04 -22.52 -6.44
CA ALA A 337 -8.75 -21.58 -7.52
C ALA A 337 -7.48 -21.99 -8.29
N ASP A 338 -6.40 -22.27 -7.55
CA ASP A 338 -5.10 -22.73 -8.06
C ASP A 338 -5.15 -24.13 -8.72
N GLU A 339 -6.06 -25.01 -8.27
CA GLU A 339 -6.29 -26.28 -8.96
C GLU A 339 -7.10 -26.09 -10.25
N MET A 340 -8.14 -25.26 -10.18
CA MET A 340 -9.06 -25.03 -11.28
C MET A 340 -8.43 -24.23 -12.41
N ASP A 341 -7.57 -23.25 -12.12
CA ASP A 341 -6.97 -22.44 -13.17
C ASP A 341 -6.12 -23.26 -14.15
N ASN A 342 -5.35 -24.19 -13.61
CA ASN A 342 -4.55 -25.16 -14.35
C ASN A 342 -5.44 -26.17 -15.09
N MET A 343 -6.42 -26.75 -14.40
CA MET A 343 -7.33 -27.74 -15.00
C MET A 343 -8.14 -27.16 -16.17
N LEU A 344 -8.61 -25.92 -16.05
CA LEU A 344 -9.39 -25.26 -17.10
C LEU A 344 -8.56 -25.00 -18.36
N VAL A 345 -7.27 -24.68 -18.22
CA VAL A 345 -6.34 -24.56 -19.35
C VAL A 345 -6.12 -25.94 -19.98
N GLU A 346 -5.74 -26.94 -19.18
CA GLU A 346 -5.38 -28.28 -19.68
C GLU A 346 -6.55 -29.01 -20.35
N ARG A 347 -7.74 -28.95 -19.75
CA ARG A 347 -8.90 -29.74 -20.18
C ARG A 347 -9.74 -29.06 -21.24
N PHE A 348 -9.84 -27.73 -21.20
CA PHE A 348 -10.78 -26.99 -22.03
C PHE A 348 -10.13 -25.92 -22.90
N GLY A 349 -8.81 -25.75 -22.83
CA GLY A 349 -8.10 -24.75 -23.63
C GLY A 349 -8.44 -23.32 -23.23
N CYS A 350 -8.85 -23.09 -21.98
CA CYS A 350 -9.00 -21.75 -21.43
C CYS A 350 -7.66 -20.99 -21.47
N GLU A 351 -7.72 -19.67 -21.46
CA GLU A 351 -6.53 -18.82 -21.33
C GLU A 351 -6.39 -18.44 -19.84
N PHE A 352 -5.16 -18.36 -19.31
CA PHE A 352 -4.96 -17.83 -17.95
C PHE A 352 -5.51 -16.41 -17.82
N SER A 353 -5.93 -16.08 -16.62
CA SER A 353 -6.34 -14.72 -16.26
C SER A 353 -5.16 -13.74 -16.45
N GLU A 354 -5.46 -12.50 -16.83
CA GLU A 354 -4.45 -11.43 -16.86
C GLU A 354 -3.89 -11.12 -15.46
N TYR A 355 -4.58 -11.58 -14.42
CA TYR A 355 -4.17 -11.45 -13.02
C TYR A 355 -3.31 -12.62 -12.52
N SER A 356 -3.18 -13.69 -13.32
CA SER A 356 -2.37 -14.84 -12.95
C SER A 356 -0.89 -14.51 -12.99
N LYS A 357 -0.11 -15.08 -12.05
CA LYS A 357 1.35 -15.03 -12.13
C LYS A 357 1.82 -16.13 -13.09
N THR A 358 2.50 -15.75 -14.17
CA THR A 358 3.27 -16.69 -15.00
C THR A 358 4.51 -17.13 -14.22
N ASP A 359 4.47 -18.37 -13.73
CA ASP A 359 5.52 -19.11 -13.03
C ASP A 359 6.20 -18.41 -11.85
N ALA A 360 5.69 -18.71 -10.64
CA ALA A 360 6.61 -18.95 -9.53
C ALA A 360 7.29 -20.30 -9.81
N GLU A 361 8.60 -20.29 -10.09
CA GLU A 361 9.39 -21.51 -10.07
C GLU A 361 9.13 -22.25 -8.74
N ALA A 362 8.92 -23.57 -8.87
CA ALA A 362 8.48 -24.52 -7.86
C ALA A 362 9.28 -24.54 -6.54
#